data_AF-A0A8E6VTU7-F1
#
_entry.id   AF-A0A8E6VTU7-F1
#
_cell.length_a   1.000
_cell.length_b   1.000
_cell.length_c   1.000
_cell.angle_alpha   90.00
_cell.angle_beta   90.00
_cell.angle_gamma   90.00
#
_symmetry.space_group_name_H-M   'P 1'
#
loop_
_entity.id
_entity.type
_entity.pdbx_description
1 polymer ?
#
loop_
_entity_poly.entity_id
_entity_poly.type
_entity_poly.pdbx_seq_one_letter_code
_entity_poly.pdbx_strand_id
1 'polypeptide(L)'
;MKNNTGYIIGAYPCAPSFHQKSEEEETEFWRQLSDTPDIRGLEQPCLEHLHPLGDEWLLRHTPGNWQIVVTAIMETMRRRSENGGFGLASSDEEQRKACVEYYRHLYQKINKLNAKTPGKVIALELHAAPLAGNPNVAQATDAFAHSLKEIANWDWSCDLVLEHCDAMTGPAPRKGFLPLVNVLETIADYDISVCINWARSAIEGRDTSLPLIHTQQAKQAGKLGALMFSGTTQSGEYGEWQDLHAPFAPFCPQSLMTEKHVKELITAAAPDLLQFTGIKLLEINASADINHRINILRDGINMMKRPHAANLN
;
A
#
# COMPACT_ATOMS: atom_id res chain seq x y z
N MET A 1 -20.93 -0.20 15.11
CA MET A 1 -19.85 0.78 14.90
C MET A 1 -18.61 -0.02 14.53
N LYS A 2 -18.05 0.16 13.32
CA LYS A 2 -16.80 -0.52 12.95
C LYS A 2 -15.70 0.11 13.83
N ASN A 3 -15.11 -0.65 14.76
CA ASN A 3 -13.94 -0.19 15.52
C ASN A 3 -12.74 -0.12 14.56
N ASN A 4 -12.60 0.99 13.83
CA ASN A 4 -11.42 1.30 13.00
C ASN A 4 -10.24 1.76 13.87
N THR A 5 -10.12 1.25 15.10
CA THR A 5 -9.10 1.65 16.05
C THR A 5 -7.76 0.98 15.69
N GLY A 6 -6.72 1.79 15.52
CA GLY A 6 -5.37 1.33 15.18
C GLY A 6 -5.04 1.37 13.70
N TYR A 7 -3.77 1.15 13.38
CA TYR A 7 -3.18 1.34 12.05
C TYR A 7 -2.89 0.02 11.34
N ILE A 8 -2.93 0.06 10.01
CA ILE A 8 -2.44 -1.02 9.15
C ILE A 8 -0.95 -0.81 8.87
N ILE A 9 -0.13 -1.81 9.14
CA ILE A 9 1.34 -1.69 9.03
C ILE A 9 1.83 -2.52 7.84
N GLY A 10 2.35 -1.86 6.82
CA GLY A 10 3.20 -2.48 5.79
C GLY A 10 4.56 -2.79 6.38
N ALA A 11 4.63 -3.87 7.16
CA ALA A 11 5.83 -4.25 7.93
C ALA A 11 6.87 -5.00 7.10
N TYR A 12 6.44 -5.64 6.01
CA TYR A 12 7.27 -6.48 5.16
C TYR A 12 8.54 -5.80 4.63
N PRO A 13 8.63 -4.47 4.36
CA PRO A 13 9.90 -3.86 3.94
C PRO A 13 10.91 -3.76 5.09
N CYS A 14 10.46 -3.74 6.36
CA CYS A 14 11.35 -3.80 7.52
C CYS A 14 11.66 -5.24 7.96
N ALA A 15 10.91 -6.23 7.49
CA ALA A 15 11.06 -7.62 7.93
C ALA A 15 12.41 -8.22 7.47
N PRO A 16 13.08 -9.03 8.30
CA PRO A 16 14.33 -9.71 7.93
C PRO A 16 14.24 -10.52 6.61
N SER A 17 13.10 -11.15 6.34
CA SER A 17 12.82 -11.92 5.12
C SER A 17 12.94 -11.10 3.84
N PHE A 18 12.66 -9.79 3.90
CA PHE A 18 12.88 -8.86 2.78
C PHE A 18 14.35 -8.78 2.36
N HIS A 19 15.27 -8.99 3.29
CA HIS A 19 16.72 -9.03 3.05
C HIS A 19 17.29 -10.44 3.09
N GLN A 20 16.45 -11.47 2.94
CA GLN A 20 16.86 -12.88 2.88
C GLN A 20 17.62 -13.35 4.14
N LYS A 21 17.16 -12.92 5.31
CA LYS A 21 17.70 -13.30 6.63
C LYS A 21 17.12 -14.61 7.16
N SER A 22 17.55 -15.01 8.35
CA SER A 22 17.15 -16.28 8.98
C SER A 22 15.69 -16.27 9.46
N GLU A 23 15.09 -17.45 9.53
CA GLU A 23 13.75 -17.64 10.10
C GLU A 23 13.68 -17.28 11.59
N GLU A 24 14.79 -17.42 12.34
CA GLU A 24 14.88 -17.01 13.75
C GLU A 24 14.74 -15.49 13.90
N GLU A 25 15.46 -14.72 13.08
CA GLU A 25 15.34 -13.26 13.07
C GLU A 25 13.93 -12.83 12.64
N GLU A 26 13.35 -13.51 11.64
CA GLU A 26 11.99 -13.27 11.18
C GLU A 26 10.97 -13.48 12.32
N THR A 27 11.08 -14.60 13.02
CA THR A 27 10.20 -14.95 14.15
C THR A 27 10.27 -13.89 15.25
N GLU A 28 11.49 -13.47 15.62
CA GLU A 28 11.69 -12.45 16.64
C GLU A 28 11.17 -11.07 16.21
N PHE A 29 11.31 -10.71 14.93
CA PHE A 29 10.72 -9.49 14.38
C PHE A 29 9.20 -9.47 14.54
N TRP A 30 8.49 -10.51 14.09
CA TRP A 30 7.01 -10.55 14.20
C TRP A 30 6.55 -10.60 15.66
N ARG A 31 7.29 -11.28 16.54
CA ARG A 31 7.04 -11.28 17.99
C ARG A 31 7.14 -9.86 18.56
N GLN A 32 8.22 -9.13 18.29
CA GLN A 32 8.38 -7.76 18.77
C GLN A 32 7.39 -6.77 18.17
N LEU A 33 7.00 -6.96 16.91
CA LEU A 33 5.97 -6.16 16.27
C LEU A 33 4.62 -6.39 16.96
N SER A 34 4.30 -7.63 17.33
CA SER A 34 3.09 -8.00 18.06
C SER A 34 2.97 -7.32 19.42
N ASP A 35 4.09 -7.02 20.07
CA ASP A 35 4.16 -6.27 21.34
C ASP A 35 3.92 -4.76 21.16
N THR A 36 3.79 -4.26 19.91
CA THR A 36 3.60 -2.84 19.62
C THR A 36 2.12 -2.45 19.67
N PRO A 37 1.74 -1.45 20.49
CA PRO A 37 0.35 -1.01 20.60
C PRO A 37 -0.13 -0.31 19.33
N ASP A 38 -1.45 -0.10 19.25
CA ASP A 38 -2.12 0.67 18.19
C ASP A 38 -2.02 0.05 16.78
N ILE A 39 -1.59 -1.21 16.68
CA ILE A 39 -1.65 -1.98 15.43
C ILE A 39 -3.01 -2.67 15.32
N ARG A 40 -3.71 -2.38 14.22
CA ARG A 40 -4.96 -3.06 13.83
C ARG A 40 -4.68 -4.29 12.97
N GLY A 41 -3.62 -4.23 12.17
CA GLY A 41 -3.35 -5.26 11.17
C GLY A 41 -2.17 -4.94 10.28
N LEU A 42 -2.01 -5.75 9.23
CA LEU A 42 -0.90 -5.67 8.29
C LEU A 42 -1.38 -5.33 6.90
N GLU A 43 -0.60 -4.52 6.18
CA GLU A 43 -0.60 -4.56 4.72
C GLU A 43 0.40 -5.65 4.34
N GLN A 44 -0.06 -6.69 3.64
CA GLN A 44 0.77 -7.84 3.31
C GLN A 44 0.72 -8.16 1.81
N PRO A 45 1.87 -8.17 1.11
CA PRO A 45 1.96 -8.59 -0.27
C PRO A 45 1.64 -10.08 -0.39
N CYS A 46 0.92 -10.46 -1.45
CA CYS A 46 0.72 -11.87 -1.78
C CYS A 46 1.46 -12.19 -3.08
N LEU A 47 2.53 -12.98 -3.01
CA LEU A 47 3.13 -13.57 -4.22
C LEU A 47 2.38 -14.88 -4.49
N GLU A 48 3.04 -16.03 -4.34
CA GLU A 48 2.35 -17.32 -4.20
C GLU A 48 1.65 -17.45 -2.84
N HIS A 49 2.30 -16.90 -1.80
CA HIS A 49 1.84 -16.87 -0.42
C HIS A 49 1.88 -15.43 0.13
N LEU A 50 1.15 -15.20 1.22
CA LEU A 50 1.21 -13.98 2.01
C LEU A 50 2.56 -13.79 2.68
N HIS A 51 3.36 -14.85 2.83
CA HIS A 51 4.68 -14.79 3.42
C HIS A 51 5.63 -15.79 2.75
N PRO A 52 6.94 -15.52 2.62
CA PRO A 52 7.90 -16.45 2.00
C PRO A 52 7.94 -17.84 2.64
N LEU A 53 7.67 -17.93 3.95
CA LEU A 53 7.57 -19.19 4.70
C LEU A 53 6.14 -19.81 4.71
N GLY A 54 5.21 -19.24 3.94
CA GLY A 54 3.84 -19.74 3.76
C GLY A 54 2.77 -18.99 4.57
N ASP A 55 1.52 -19.09 4.10
CA ASP A 55 0.37 -18.39 4.68
C ASP A 55 0.16 -18.72 6.19
N GLU A 56 0.20 -20.01 6.52
CA GLU A 56 0.01 -20.50 7.90
C GLU A 56 1.15 -20.08 8.85
N TRP A 57 2.36 -19.85 8.30
CA TRP A 57 3.47 -19.34 9.08
C TRP A 57 3.19 -17.91 9.56
N LEU A 58 2.74 -17.03 8.66
CA LEU A 58 2.38 -15.66 9.03
C LEU A 58 1.23 -15.62 10.05
N LEU A 59 0.20 -16.43 9.83
CA LEU A 59 -0.97 -16.50 10.72
C LEU A 59 -0.61 -16.99 12.13
N ARG A 60 0.40 -17.87 12.25
CA ARG A 60 0.89 -18.37 13.54
C ARG A 60 1.70 -17.31 14.31
N HIS A 61 2.46 -16.49 13.60
CA HIS A 61 3.41 -15.53 14.20
C HIS A 61 2.84 -14.11 14.32
N THR A 62 1.56 -13.90 14.00
CA THR A 62 0.87 -12.63 14.16
C THR A 62 -0.35 -12.79 15.07
N PRO A 63 -0.78 -11.75 15.81
CA PRO A 63 -1.96 -11.82 16.66
C PRO A 63 -3.21 -12.22 15.88
N GLY A 64 -4.00 -13.13 16.44
CA GLY A 64 -5.20 -13.67 15.77
C GLY A 64 -6.21 -12.57 15.39
N ASN A 65 -6.31 -11.53 16.22
CA ASN A 65 -7.19 -10.37 16.02
C ASN A 65 -6.69 -9.34 14.99
N TRP A 66 -5.44 -9.44 14.53
CA TRP A 66 -4.95 -8.55 13.48
C TRP A 66 -5.63 -8.85 12.15
N GLN A 67 -6.01 -7.78 11.45
CA GLN A 67 -6.59 -7.85 10.11
C GLN A 67 -5.49 -7.75 9.04
N ILE A 68 -5.83 -8.09 7.79
CA ILE A 68 -4.91 -8.06 6.66
C ILE A 68 -5.54 -7.23 5.54
N VAL A 69 -4.78 -6.25 5.04
CA VAL A 69 -4.96 -5.64 3.73
C VAL A 69 -3.99 -6.35 2.80
N VAL A 70 -4.51 -7.15 1.86
CA VAL A 70 -3.65 -7.82 0.88
C VAL A 70 -3.26 -6.80 -0.18
N THR A 71 -1.99 -6.76 -0.59
CA THR A 71 -1.54 -5.87 -1.67
C THR A 71 -0.94 -6.66 -2.83
N ALA A 72 -1.32 -6.31 -4.07
CA ALA A 72 -0.82 -6.94 -5.29
C ALA A 72 0.51 -6.36 -5.78
N ILE A 73 1.04 -5.33 -5.11
CA ILE A 73 2.12 -4.50 -5.65
C ILE A 73 3.42 -5.27 -5.87
N MET A 74 3.81 -6.15 -4.94
CA MET A 74 5.09 -6.87 -5.05
C MET A 74 5.09 -7.86 -6.21
N GLU A 75 4.02 -8.65 -6.36
CA GLU A 75 3.94 -9.61 -7.46
C GLU A 75 3.80 -8.90 -8.81
N THR A 76 3.04 -7.80 -8.84
CA THR A 76 2.92 -6.94 -10.03
C THR A 76 4.29 -6.43 -10.45
N MET A 77 5.07 -5.84 -9.53
CA MET A 77 6.41 -5.35 -9.85
C MET A 77 7.40 -6.46 -10.18
N ARG A 78 7.35 -7.60 -9.50
CA ARG A 78 8.22 -8.75 -9.77
C ARG A 78 8.03 -9.25 -11.20
N ARG A 79 6.79 -9.54 -11.61
CA ARG A 79 6.49 -9.98 -12.98
C ARG A 79 6.75 -8.88 -14.00
N ARG A 80 6.48 -7.63 -13.65
CA ARG A 80 6.77 -6.48 -14.52
C ARG A 80 8.27 -6.28 -14.79
N SER A 81 9.14 -6.69 -13.85
CA SER A 81 10.59 -6.66 -14.03
C SER A 81 11.09 -7.67 -15.08
N GLU A 82 10.35 -8.78 -15.25
CA GLU A 82 10.62 -9.80 -16.27
C GLU A 82 9.94 -9.44 -17.60
N ASN A 83 8.69 -8.95 -17.54
CA ASN A 83 7.91 -8.52 -18.69
C ASN A 83 7.16 -7.22 -18.38
N GLY A 84 7.55 -6.10 -19.01
CA GLY A 84 6.98 -4.78 -18.78
C GLY A 84 5.47 -4.64 -19.04
N GLY A 85 4.84 -5.64 -19.67
CA GLY A 85 3.41 -5.68 -19.94
C GLY A 85 2.54 -6.23 -18.80
N PHE A 86 3.09 -6.81 -17.73
CA PHE A 86 2.25 -7.35 -16.65
C PHE A 86 1.57 -6.23 -15.85
N GLY A 87 0.24 -6.11 -15.94
CA GLY A 87 -0.54 -5.12 -15.19
C GLY A 87 -1.99 -4.99 -15.63
N LEU A 88 -2.87 -4.50 -14.74
CA LEU A 88 -4.30 -4.34 -15.02
C LEU A 88 -4.61 -3.25 -16.06
N ALA A 89 -3.74 -2.24 -16.21
CA ALA A 89 -3.89 -1.18 -17.19
C ALA A 89 -3.04 -1.42 -18.46
N SER A 90 -2.58 -2.65 -18.67
CA SER A 90 -1.67 -2.96 -19.77
C SER A 90 -2.39 -3.05 -21.11
N SER A 91 -1.83 -2.39 -22.11
CA SER A 91 -2.26 -2.54 -23.51
C SER A 91 -1.77 -3.83 -24.17
N ASP A 92 -0.89 -4.59 -23.50
CA ASP A 92 -0.58 -5.96 -23.89
C ASP A 92 -1.70 -6.87 -23.38
N GLU A 93 -2.53 -7.36 -24.30
CA GLU A 93 -3.72 -8.15 -24.00
C GLU A 93 -3.39 -9.45 -23.26
N GLU A 94 -2.29 -10.13 -23.64
CA GLU A 94 -1.89 -11.40 -23.02
C GLU A 94 -1.45 -11.16 -21.58
N GLN A 95 -0.61 -10.15 -21.37
CA GLN A 95 -0.11 -9.83 -20.04
C GLN A 95 -1.18 -9.21 -19.13
N ARG A 96 -2.13 -8.45 -19.69
CA ARG A 96 -3.30 -7.98 -18.95
C ARG A 96 -4.15 -9.14 -18.47
N LYS A 97 -4.47 -10.11 -19.34
CA LYS A 97 -5.23 -11.32 -18.95
C LYS A 97 -4.47 -12.13 -17.90
N ALA A 98 -3.16 -12.32 -18.07
CA ALA A 98 -2.32 -12.98 -17.07
C ALA A 98 -2.37 -12.26 -15.70
N CYS A 99 -2.47 -10.92 -15.69
CA CYS A 99 -2.67 -10.14 -14.48
C CYS A 99 -4.05 -10.41 -13.87
N VAL A 100 -5.13 -10.40 -14.67
CA VAL A 100 -6.49 -10.75 -14.20
C VAL A 100 -6.53 -12.17 -13.60
N GLU A 101 -5.87 -13.16 -14.20
CA GLU A 101 -5.75 -14.51 -13.63
C GLU A 101 -5.05 -14.52 -12.27
N TYR A 102 -4.02 -13.69 -12.08
CA TYR A 102 -3.40 -13.54 -10.78
C TYR A 102 -4.36 -12.93 -9.75
N TYR A 103 -5.18 -11.93 -10.10
CA TYR A 103 -6.23 -11.45 -9.21
C TYR A 103 -7.29 -12.52 -8.91
N ARG A 104 -7.56 -13.44 -9.85
CA ARG A 104 -8.44 -14.60 -9.58
C ARG A 104 -7.84 -15.57 -8.57
N HIS A 105 -6.51 -15.75 -8.58
CA HIS A 105 -5.81 -16.48 -7.53
C HIS A 105 -5.98 -15.78 -6.16
N LEU A 106 -5.82 -14.45 -6.10
CA LEU A 106 -6.05 -13.68 -4.87
C LEU A 106 -7.48 -13.82 -4.38
N TYR A 107 -8.47 -13.73 -5.27
CA TYR A 107 -9.89 -13.96 -4.98
C TYR A 107 -10.13 -15.29 -4.27
N GLN A 108 -9.63 -16.38 -4.85
CA GLN A 108 -9.78 -17.71 -4.26
C GLN A 108 -9.08 -17.83 -2.90
N LYS A 109 -7.87 -17.28 -2.77
CA LYS A 109 -7.09 -17.33 -1.52
C LYS A 109 -7.77 -16.53 -0.41
N ILE A 110 -8.20 -15.30 -0.71
CA ILE A 110 -8.86 -14.39 0.24
C ILE A 110 -10.18 -14.99 0.71
N ASN A 111 -11.03 -15.45 -0.22
CA ASN A 111 -12.31 -16.08 0.15
C ASN A 111 -12.11 -17.34 0.98
N LYS A 112 -11.09 -18.16 0.69
CA LYS A 112 -10.74 -19.33 1.51
C LYS A 112 -10.30 -18.93 2.92
N LEU A 113 -9.49 -17.88 3.06
CA LEU A 113 -9.02 -17.41 4.37
C LEU A 113 -10.17 -16.82 5.19
N ASN A 114 -11.00 -15.97 4.58
CA ASN A 114 -12.14 -15.37 5.25
C ASN A 114 -13.27 -16.37 5.57
N ALA A 115 -13.43 -17.44 4.78
CA ALA A 115 -14.34 -18.53 5.15
C ALA A 115 -13.91 -19.25 6.42
N LYS A 116 -12.59 -19.37 6.67
CA LYS A 116 -12.05 -19.94 7.91
C LYS A 116 -12.09 -18.95 9.08
N THR A 117 -11.74 -17.70 8.82
CA THR A 117 -11.66 -16.62 9.83
C THR A 117 -12.35 -15.37 9.28
N PRO A 118 -13.66 -15.22 9.49
CA PRO A 118 -14.42 -14.08 8.96
C PRO A 118 -13.81 -12.73 9.33
N GLY A 119 -13.62 -11.87 8.33
CA GLY A 119 -13.04 -10.53 8.51
C GLY A 119 -11.52 -10.50 8.75
N LYS A 120 -10.81 -11.60 8.49
CA LYS A 120 -9.34 -11.66 8.59
C LYS A 120 -8.67 -10.79 7.52
N VAL A 121 -9.09 -10.95 6.26
CA VAL A 121 -8.73 -10.03 5.17
C VAL A 121 -9.87 -9.02 5.02
N ILE A 122 -9.55 -7.74 5.21
CA ILE A 122 -10.55 -6.66 5.15
C ILE A 122 -10.56 -5.95 3.81
N ALA A 123 -9.44 -5.94 3.10
CA ALA A 123 -9.33 -5.29 1.81
C ALA A 123 -8.26 -5.93 0.92
N LEU A 124 -8.43 -5.76 -0.39
CA LEU A 124 -7.41 -6.02 -1.41
C LEU A 124 -7.04 -4.71 -2.11
N GLU A 125 -5.76 -4.38 -2.11
CA GLU A 125 -5.21 -3.29 -2.91
C GLU A 125 -4.91 -3.72 -4.36
N LEU A 126 -5.63 -3.08 -5.29
CA LEU A 126 -5.47 -3.17 -6.74
C LEU A 126 -4.47 -2.11 -7.24
N HIS A 127 -3.81 -2.40 -8.36
CA HIS A 127 -2.85 -1.48 -8.99
C HIS A 127 -3.07 -1.34 -10.51
N ALA A 128 -3.32 -0.11 -10.96
CA ALA A 128 -3.53 0.22 -12.38
C ALA A 128 -2.19 0.34 -13.14
N ALA A 129 -1.40 -0.74 -13.16
CA ALA A 129 -0.10 -0.79 -13.84
C ALA A 129 -0.27 -0.91 -15.37
N PRO A 130 0.26 0.03 -16.17
CA PRO A 130 0.18 0.00 -17.62
C PRO A 130 1.35 -0.75 -18.26
N LEU A 131 1.29 -0.93 -19.59
CA LEU A 131 2.43 -1.40 -20.36
C LEU A 131 3.61 -0.42 -20.19
N ALA A 132 4.72 -0.91 -19.63
CA ALA A 132 5.90 -0.09 -19.38
C ALA A 132 6.43 0.55 -20.68
N GLY A 133 6.74 1.84 -20.62
CA GLY A 133 7.26 2.60 -21.77
C GLY A 133 6.20 3.03 -22.80
N ASN A 134 4.95 2.59 -22.67
CA ASN A 134 3.85 3.11 -23.50
C ASN A 134 3.26 4.38 -22.85
N PRO A 135 3.36 5.57 -23.46
CA PRO A 135 2.87 6.82 -22.87
C PRO A 135 1.36 7.04 -23.07
N ASN A 136 0.65 6.15 -23.77
CA ASN A 136 -0.75 6.36 -24.12
C ASN A 136 -1.70 6.12 -22.93
N VAL A 137 -2.02 7.20 -22.20
CA VAL A 137 -2.92 7.17 -21.04
C VAL A 137 -4.32 6.70 -21.41
N ALA A 138 -4.87 7.10 -22.56
CA ALA A 138 -6.22 6.69 -22.97
C ALA A 138 -6.29 5.18 -23.18
N GLN A 139 -5.30 4.61 -23.88
CA GLN A 139 -5.23 3.16 -24.09
C GLN A 139 -5.05 2.39 -22.77
N ALA A 140 -4.23 2.91 -21.84
CA ALA A 140 -4.08 2.32 -20.52
C ALA A 140 -5.38 2.40 -19.69
N THR A 141 -6.13 3.51 -19.81
CA THR A 141 -7.44 3.70 -19.17
C THR A 141 -8.45 2.68 -19.69
N ASP A 142 -8.56 2.53 -21.01
CA ASP A 142 -9.45 1.54 -21.64
C ASP A 142 -9.07 0.11 -21.22
N ALA A 143 -7.77 -0.19 -21.18
CA ALA A 143 -7.28 -1.48 -20.74
C ALA A 143 -7.65 -1.76 -19.27
N PHE A 144 -7.50 -0.77 -18.39
CA PHE A 144 -7.87 -0.87 -16.99
C PHE A 144 -9.38 -1.07 -16.81
N ALA A 145 -10.20 -0.33 -17.55
CA ALA A 145 -11.65 -0.47 -17.54
C ALA A 145 -12.09 -1.90 -17.94
N HIS A 146 -11.40 -2.52 -18.90
CA HIS A 146 -11.66 -3.91 -19.28
C HIS A 146 -11.34 -4.89 -18.14
N SER A 147 -10.20 -4.74 -17.48
CA SER A 147 -9.84 -5.59 -16.34
C SER A 147 -10.83 -5.45 -15.17
N LEU A 148 -11.31 -4.24 -14.88
CA LEU A 148 -12.27 -4.02 -13.80
C LEU A 148 -13.65 -4.64 -14.08
N LYS A 149 -14.10 -4.66 -15.34
CA LYS A 149 -15.34 -5.34 -15.71
C LYS A 149 -15.33 -6.82 -15.31
N GLU A 150 -14.16 -7.45 -15.24
CA GLU A 150 -14.02 -8.82 -14.75
C GLU A 150 -13.87 -8.84 -13.22
N ILE A 151 -12.85 -8.16 -12.70
CA ILE A 151 -12.42 -8.27 -11.30
C ILE A 151 -13.50 -7.77 -10.33
N ALA A 152 -14.17 -6.66 -10.63
CA ALA A 152 -15.13 -6.04 -9.72
C ALA A 152 -16.45 -6.84 -9.59
N ASN A 153 -16.71 -7.78 -10.51
CA ASN A 153 -17.95 -8.57 -10.53
C ASN A 153 -17.82 -9.93 -9.81
N TRP A 154 -16.68 -10.23 -9.20
CA TRP A 154 -16.54 -11.43 -8.37
C TRP A 154 -17.08 -11.19 -6.95
N ASP A 155 -17.51 -12.25 -6.28
CA ASP A 155 -18.09 -12.20 -4.93
C ASP A 155 -17.01 -12.12 -3.84
N TRP A 156 -16.36 -10.95 -3.76
CA TRP A 156 -15.25 -10.71 -2.83
C TRP A 156 -15.74 -10.72 -1.38
N SER A 157 -15.04 -11.46 -0.52
CA SER A 157 -15.28 -11.43 0.94
C SER A 157 -14.57 -10.27 1.66
N CYS A 158 -14.03 -9.31 0.91
CA CYS A 158 -13.32 -8.13 1.42
C CYS A 158 -13.61 -6.92 0.53
N ASP A 159 -13.28 -5.72 1.02
CA ASP A 159 -13.42 -4.49 0.24
C ASP A 159 -12.35 -4.45 -0.88
N LEU A 160 -12.66 -3.81 -2.00
CA LEU A 160 -11.68 -3.50 -3.05
C LEU A 160 -11.19 -2.05 -2.89
N VAL A 161 -9.89 -1.89 -2.91
CA VAL A 161 -9.23 -0.58 -2.75
C VAL A 161 -8.19 -0.46 -3.85
N LEU A 162 -8.08 0.67 -4.52
CA LEU A 162 -7.01 0.92 -5.46
C LEU A 162 -5.94 1.78 -4.79
N GLU A 163 -4.73 1.25 -4.62
CA GLU A 163 -3.61 2.04 -4.12
C GLU A 163 -3.04 2.87 -5.27
N HIS A 164 -3.13 4.19 -5.12
CA HIS A 164 -2.55 5.12 -6.08
C HIS A 164 -1.02 5.04 -6.05
N CYS A 165 -0.41 5.07 -7.23
CA CYS A 165 1.02 5.15 -7.45
C CYS A 165 1.38 6.38 -8.29
N ASP A 166 2.65 6.78 -8.33
CA ASP A 166 3.10 7.90 -9.13
C ASP A 166 2.78 7.69 -10.62
N ALA A 167 2.17 8.70 -11.23
CA ALA A 167 1.64 8.64 -12.57
C ALA A 167 2.72 8.44 -13.65
N MET A 168 2.38 7.67 -14.68
CA MET A 168 3.19 7.48 -15.89
C MET A 168 3.50 8.77 -16.65
N THR A 169 2.73 9.84 -16.38
CA THR A 169 2.92 11.18 -16.94
C THR A 169 3.80 12.09 -16.07
N GLY A 170 4.18 11.63 -14.88
CA GLY A 170 5.05 12.37 -13.96
C GLY A 170 6.52 12.40 -14.41
N PRO A 171 7.34 13.27 -13.81
CA PRO A 171 8.76 13.38 -14.10
C PRO A 171 9.55 12.19 -13.52
N ALA A 172 10.14 11.39 -14.41
CA ALA A 172 10.94 10.20 -14.08
C ALA A 172 10.23 9.31 -13.03
N PRO A 173 9.08 8.72 -13.40
CA PRO A 173 8.26 7.95 -12.47
C PRO A 173 9.00 6.72 -11.97
N ARG A 174 8.74 6.33 -10.72
CA ARG A 174 9.26 5.13 -10.09
C ARG A 174 8.39 3.92 -10.40
N LYS A 175 7.06 4.07 -10.28
CA LYS A 175 6.09 3.04 -10.70
C LYS A 175 5.54 3.34 -12.08
N GLY A 176 5.16 4.60 -12.32
CA GLY A 176 4.57 5.03 -13.58
C GLY A 176 3.27 4.31 -13.88
N PHE A 177 2.29 4.44 -12.99
CA PHE A 177 0.98 3.81 -13.13
C PHE A 177 -0.05 4.79 -13.72
N LEU A 178 -1.29 4.34 -13.92
CA LEU A 178 -2.34 5.18 -14.47
C LEU A 178 -2.57 6.44 -13.59
N PRO A 179 -2.70 7.64 -14.18
CA PRO A 179 -2.93 8.87 -13.39
C PRO A 179 -4.19 8.79 -12.53
N LEU A 180 -4.17 9.45 -11.36
CA LEU A 180 -5.26 9.39 -10.38
C LEU A 180 -6.61 9.81 -10.97
N VAL A 181 -6.65 10.82 -11.83
CA VAL A 181 -7.90 11.28 -12.47
C VAL A 181 -8.53 10.17 -13.32
N ASN A 182 -7.73 9.48 -14.14
CA ASN A 182 -8.19 8.39 -14.98
C ASN A 182 -8.64 7.19 -14.15
N VAL A 183 -7.94 6.91 -13.05
CA VAL A 183 -8.35 5.90 -12.06
C VAL A 183 -9.73 6.24 -11.51
N LEU A 184 -9.93 7.46 -11.01
CA LEU A 184 -11.19 7.90 -10.39
C LEU A 184 -12.36 7.83 -11.38
N GLU A 185 -12.14 8.24 -12.63
CA GLU A 185 -13.12 8.11 -13.72
C GLU A 185 -13.46 6.63 -13.99
N THR A 186 -12.45 5.77 -14.05
CA THR A 186 -12.64 4.35 -14.39
C THR A 186 -13.35 3.57 -13.28
N ILE A 187 -13.13 3.92 -12.00
CA ILE A 187 -13.75 3.24 -10.85
C ILE A 187 -15.09 3.88 -10.43
N ALA A 188 -15.56 4.92 -11.11
CA ALA A 188 -16.70 5.74 -10.68
C ALA A 188 -17.95 4.91 -10.35
N ASP A 189 -18.27 3.92 -11.19
CA ASP A 189 -19.46 3.08 -11.08
C ASP A 189 -19.22 1.76 -10.30
N TYR A 190 -18.02 1.56 -9.74
CA TYR A 190 -17.68 0.37 -8.97
C TYR A 190 -17.59 0.66 -7.47
N ASP A 191 -17.90 -0.34 -6.65
CA ASP A 191 -17.62 -0.31 -5.20
C ASP A 191 -16.14 -0.59 -4.94
N ILE A 192 -15.31 0.34 -5.43
CA ILE A 192 -13.86 0.35 -5.27
C ILE A 192 -13.51 1.72 -4.73
N SER A 193 -12.81 1.74 -3.59
CA SER A 193 -12.28 2.98 -3.02
C SER A 193 -10.82 3.20 -3.43
N VAL A 194 -10.23 4.33 -3.05
CA VAL A 194 -8.83 4.67 -3.31
C VAL A 194 -8.06 4.80 -2.00
N CYS A 195 -6.89 4.18 -1.96
CA CYS A 195 -5.86 4.41 -0.97
C CYS A 195 -4.85 5.43 -1.52
N ILE A 196 -4.75 6.60 -0.90
CA ILE A 196 -3.73 7.59 -1.27
C ILE A 196 -2.44 7.28 -0.50
N ASN A 197 -1.39 6.94 -1.24
CA ASN A 197 -0.04 6.77 -0.70
C ASN A 197 0.76 8.09 -0.77
N TRP A 198 1.18 8.62 0.38
CA TRP A 198 1.82 9.93 0.48
C TRP A 198 3.07 10.08 -0.38
N ALA A 199 4.05 9.16 -0.28
CA ALA A 199 5.28 9.27 -1.08
C ALA A 199 5.03 9.13 -2.57
N ARG A 200 4.05 8.31 -2.99
CA ARG A 200 3.71 8.17 -4.41
C ARG A 200 3.29 9.52 -4.98
N SER A 201 2.45 10.26 -4.26
CA SER A 201 2.02 11.59 -4.69
C SER A 201 3.20 12.58 -4.64
N ALA A 202 4.02 12.51 -3.60
CA ALA A 202 5.14 13.43 -3.47
C ALA A 202 6.18 13.25 -4.58
N ILE A 203 6.44 12.00 -4.99
CA ILE A 203 7.37 11.67 -6.07
C ILE A 203 6.81 12.06 -7.44
N GLU A 204 5.51 11.88 -7.65
CA GLU A 204 4.84 12.34 -8.86
C GLU A 204 4.96 13.86 -9.04
N GLY A 205 4.69 14.64 -7.99
CA GLY A 205 4.78 16.10 -8.05
C GLY A 205 6.21 16.64 -7.98
N ARG A 206 7.15 15.82 -7.46
CA ARG A 206 8.44 16.31 -6.92
C ARG A 206 8.25 17.44 -5.91
N ASP A 207 7.19 17.33 -5.12
CA ASP A 207 6.76 18.32 -4.14
C ASP A 207 5.97 17.66 -3.00
N THR A 208 5.81 18.35 -1.86
CA THR A 208 5.07 17.83 -0.70
C THR A 208 3.60 18.27 -0.64
N SER A 209 3.12 19.01 -1.65
CA SER A 209 1.76 19.54 -1.73
C SER A 209 0.79 18.62 -2.49
N LEU A 210 1.29 17.89 -3.51
CA LEU A 210 0.49 16.97 -4.32
C LEU A 210 -0.21 15.86 -3.51
N PRO A 211 0.36 15.31 -2.42
CA PRO A 211 -0.35 14.36 -1.56
C PRO A 211 -1.67 14.89 -1.00
N LEU A 212 -1.72 16.17 -0.60
CA LEU A 212 -2.95 16.79 -0.12
C LEU A 212 -3.95 17.00 -1.25
N ILE A 213 -3.48 17.42 -2.43
CA ILE A 213 -4.31 17.60 -3.62
C ILE A 213 -4.96 16.27 -4.03
N HIS A 214 -4.18 15.19 -4.12
CA HIS A 214 -4.69 13.84 -4.45
C HIS A 214 -5.71 13.35 -3.43
N THR A 215 -5.46 13.60 -2.13
CA THR A 215 -6.42 13.28 -1.05
C THR A 215 -7.74 14.03 -1.23
N GLN A 216 -7.67 15.33 -1.53
CA GLN A 216 -8.86 16.14 -1.78
C GLN A 216 -9.62 15.69 -3.03
N GLN A 217 -8.91 15.40 -4.13
CA GLN A 217 -9.51 14.88 -5.37
C GLN A 217 -10.24 13.56 -5.14
N ALA A 218 -9.61 12.58 -4.50
CA ALA A 218 -10.24 11.30 -4.19
C ALA A 218 -11.46 11.47 -3.26
N LYS A 219 -11.38 12.39 -2.28
CA LYS A 219 -12.51 12.71 -1.40
C LYS A 219 -13.66 13.35 -2.18
N GLN A 220 -13.36 14.30 -3.06
CA GLN A 220 -14.36 15.04 -3.84
C GLN A 220 -15.09 14.12 -4.83
N ALA A 221 -14.38 13.11 -5.36
CA ALA A 221 -14.95 12.03 -6.16
C ALA A 221 -15.78 11.02 -5.33
N GLY A 222 -15.80 11.13 -4.00
CA GLY A 222 -16.47 10.18 -3.11
C GLY A 222 -15.80 8.79 -3.07
N LYS A 223 -14.53 8.69 -3.47
CA LYS A 223 -13.79 7.42 -3.59
C LYS A 223 -12.67 7.26 -2.57
N LEU A 224 -12.30 8.28 -1.80
CA LEU A 224 -11.27 8.15 -0.76
C LEU A 224 -11.71 7.13 0.30
N GLY A 225 -10.99 6.01 0.40
CA GLY A 225 -11.26 4.95 1.38
C GLY A 225 -10.09 4.67 2.31
N ALA A 226 -8.86 5.03 1.95
CA ALA A 226 -7.72 4.80 2.81
C ALA A 226 -6.58 5.81 2.59
N LEU A 227 -5.70 5.88 3.58
CA LEU A 227 -4.44 6.62 3.51
C LEU A 227 -3.28 5.69 3.88
N MET A 228 -2.22 5.71 3.08
CA MET A 228 -0.97 5.01 3.38
C MET A 228 0.17 6.01 3.47
N PHE A 229 0.86 6.04 4.59
CA PHE A 229 1.98 6.96 4.81
C PHE A 229 3.30 6.22 4.60
N SER A 230 3.95 6.54 3.50
CA SER A 230 5.35 6.18 3.23
C SER A 230 6.11 7.45 2.88
N GLY A 231 7.43 7.50 3.15
CA GLY A 231 8.25 8.69 2.93
C GLY A 231 9.15 8.62 1.70
N THR A 232 9.73 9.76 1.36
CA THR A 232 10.77 9.92 0.34
C THR A 232 11.71 11.06 0.75
N THR A 233 12.86 11.19 0.10
CA THR A 233 13.86 12.23 0.41
C THR A 233 14.28 12.96 -0.87
N GLN A 234 15.03 14.07 -0.74
CA GLN A 234 15.71 14.73 -1.86
C GLN A 234 17.20 14.39 -1.92
N SER A 235 17.72 13.70 -0.89
CA SER A 235 19.13 13.37 -0.73
C SER A 235 19.31 12.29 0.35
N GLY A 236 20.55 11.88 0.58
CA GLY A 236 20.89 10.87 1.59
C GLY A 236 20.64 9.44 1.13
N GLU A 237 20.68 8.50 2.07
CA GLU A 237 20.71 7.06 1.79
C GLU A 237 19.39 6.52 1.19
N TYR A 238 18.28 7.18 1.48
CA TYR A 238 16.97 6.87 0.87
C TYR A 238 16.80 7.46 -0.54
N GLY A 239 17.79 8.22 -1.03
CA GLY A 239 17.89 8.65 -2.42
C GLY A 239 16.88 9.71 -2.86
N GLU A 240 17.28 10.50 -3.86
CA GLU A 240 16.45 11.57 -4.40
C GLU A 240 15.17 11.04 -5.09
N TRP A 241 14.02 11.35 -4.48
CA TRP A 241 12.67 11.03 -4.94
C TRP A 241 12.51 9.52 -5.27
N GLN A 242 13.11 8.65 -4.46
CA GLN A 242 13.03 7.20 -4.65
C GLN A 242 11.82 6.59 -3.93
N ASP A 243 11.38 5.43 -4.43
CA ASP A 243 10.41 4.56 -3.76
C ASP A 243 11.08 3.64 -2.73
N LEU A 244 11.79 4.26 -1.80
CA LEU A 244 12.47 3.56 -0.70
C LEU A 244 11.77 3.78 0.64
N HIS A 245 10.51 4.21 0.63
CA HIS A 245 9.64 4.31 1.81
C HIS A 245 10.34 4.86 3.06
N ALA A 246 10.99 6.02 2.92
CA ALA A 246 11.80 6.59 3.98
C ALA A 246 10.99 6.74 5.29
N PRO A 247 11.57 6.42 6.47
CA PRO A 247 10.97 6.72 7.76
C PRO A 247 10.58 8.19 7.89
N PHE A 248 9.73 8.52 8.85
CA PHE A 248 9.37 9.91 9.13
C PHE A 248 10.60 10.71 9.61
N ALA A 249 10.62 12.01 9.35
CA ALA A 249 11.43 12.91 10.17
C ALA A 249 10.75 13.03 11.56
N PRO A 250 11.49 12.89 12.67
CA PRO A 250 12.94 13.02 12.79
C PRO A 250 13.76 11.73 12.71
N PHE A 251 13.15 10.54 12.69
CA PHE A 251 13.90 9.27 12.63
C PHE A 251 14.83 9.21 11.41
N CYS A 252 14.33 9.65 10.25
CA CYS A 252 15.12 9.97 9.08
C CYS A 252 15.11 11.50 8.87
N PRO A 253 16.16 12.24 9.27
CA PRO A 253 16.19 13.69 9.19
C PRO A 253 16.02 14.26 7.76
N GLN A 254 16.40 13.49 6.73
CA GLN A 254 16.27 13.87 5.32
C GLN A 254 14.88 13.57 4.73
N SER A 255 14.02 12.89 5.48
CA SER A 255 12.66 12.58 5.05
C SER A 255 11.84 13.83 4.87
N LEU A 256 11.17 13.93 3.73
CA LEU A 256 10.18 14.97 3.48
C LEU A 256 8.87 14.71 4.24
N MET A 257 8.61 13.48 4.67
CA MET A 257 7.39 13.15 5.39
C MET A 257 7.54 13.47 6.89
N THR A 258 6.60 14.25 7.42
CA THR A 258 6.63 14.75 8.81
C THR A 258 5.25 14.58 9.44
N GLU A 259 5.17 14.76 10.77
CA GLU A 259 3.91 14.81 11.50
C GLU A 259 2.92 15.84 10.93
N LYS A 260 3.42 16.99 10.44
CA LYS A 260 2.57 18.03 9.81
C LYS A 260 1.82 17.46 8.60
N HIS A 261 2.53 16.73 7.74
CA HIS A 261 1.94 16.12 6.54
C HIS A 261 0.89 15.06 6.89
N VAL A 262 1.12 14.29 7.97
CA VAL A 262 0.11 13.36 8.49
C VAL A 262 -1.15 14.11 8.93
N LYS A 263 -1.00 15.16 9.74
CA LYS A 263 -2.13 15.97 10.22
C LYS A 263 -2.93 16.57 9.07
N GLU A 264 -2.26 17.09 8.05
CA GLU A 264 -2.90 17.68 6.87
C GLU A 264 -3.78 16.67 6.13
N LEU A 265 -3.25 15.48 5.82
CA LEU A 265 -4.01 14.46 5.09
C LEU A 265 -5.15 13.87 5.93
N ILE A 266 -4.92 13.56 7.21
CA ILE A 266 -5.96 13.05 8.11
C ILE A 266 -7.10 14.06 8.25
N THR A 267 -6.78 15.35 8.41
CA THR A 267 -7.79 16.42 8.51
C THR A 267 -8.57 16.55 7.20
N ALA A 268 -7.89 16.51 6.06
CA ALA A 268 -8.53 16.59 4.75
C ALA A 268 -9.45 15.40 4.47
N ALA A 269 -9.05 14.18 4.86
CA ALA A 269 -9.77 12.95 4.57
C ALA A 269 -11.12 12.83 5.28
N ALA A 270 -11.29 13.47 6.46
CA ALA A 270 -12.37 13.18 7.42
C ALA A 270 -12.29 11.71 7.90
N PRO A 271 -11.57 11.44 9.01
CA PRO A 271 -11.14 10.08 9.39
C PRO A 271 -12.25 9.04 9.50
N ASP A 272 -13.46 9.46 9.86
CA ASP A 272 -14.63 8.58 9.98
C ASP A 272 -15.04 7.91 8.64
N LEU A 273 -14.57 8.44 7.51
CA LEU A 273 -14.81 7.89 6.18
C LEU A 273 -13.76 6.85 5.75
N LEU A 274 -12.62 6.77 6.45
CA LEU A 274 -11.54 5.88 6.06
C LEU A 274 -11.80 4.46 6.55
N GLN A 275 -11.72 3.49 5.64
CA GLN A 275 -11.69 2.05 5.93
C GLN A 275 -10.46 1.69 6.75
N PHE A 276 -9.30 2.27 6.39
CA PHE A 276 -8.07 2.16 7.15
C PHE A 276 -7.12 3.33 6.93
N THR A 277 -6.16 3.45 7.84
CA THR A 277 -4.99 4.31 7.68
C THR A 277 -3.77 3.50 8.09
N GLY A 278 -2.66 3.67 7.40
CA GLY A 278 -1.48 2.86 7.63
C GLY A 278 -0.16 3.55 7.37
N ILE A 279 0.92 2.85 7.72
CA ILE A 279 2.29 3.22 7.37
C ILE A 279 2.93 2.09 6.57
N LYS A 280 3.83 2.44 5.65
CA LYS A 280 4.70 1.49 4.93
C LYS A 280 6.09 2.12 4.88
N LEU A 281 7.01 1.59 5.69
CA LEU A 281 8.36 2.12 5.88
C LEU A 281 9.39 1.03 5.61
N LEU A 282 10.56 1.40 5.11
CA LEU A 282 11.64 0.48 4.75
C LEU A 282 12.85 0.67 5.66
N GLU A 283 13.46 -0.44 6.02
CA GLU A 283 14.85 -0.48 6.49
C GLU A 283 15.76 -0.76 5.29
N ILE A 284 16.64 0.17 4.93
CA ILE A 284 17.51 0.01 3.76
C ILE A 284 18.81 -0.76 4.06
N ASN A 285 19.28 -0.75 5.31
CA ASN A 285 20.46 -1.47 5.74
C ASN A 285 20.10 -2.93 6.07
N ALA A 286 20.46 -3.84 5.18
CA ALA A 286 20.29 -5.27 5.37
C ALA A 286 20.94 -5.80 6.66
N SER A 287 21.92 -5.12 7.23
CA SER A 287 22.60 -5.51 8.48
C SER A 287 22.02 -4.86 9.74
N ALA A 288 20.99 -4.00 9.62
CA ALA A 288 20.31 -3.44 10.78
C ALA A 288 19.67 -4.53 11.64
N ASP A 289 19.82 -4.40 12.95
CA ASP A 289 19.24 -5.33 13.91
C ASP A 289 17.70 -5.21 13.99
N ILE A 290 17.08 -6.20 14.63
CA ILE A 290 15.62 -6.29 14.75
C ILE A 290 15.07 -5.09 15.54
N ASN A 291 15.76 -4.64 16.58
CA ASN A 291 15.29 -3.52 17.40
C ASN A 291 15.21 -2.24 16.59
N HIS A 292 16.20 -1.98 15.72
CA HIS A 292 16.18 -0.82 14.83
C HIS A 292 15.02 -0.87 13.83
N ARG A 293 14.81 -2.04 13.19
CA ARG A 293 13.69 -2.28 12.27
C ARG A 293 12.32 -2.04 12.94
N ILE A 294 12.16 -2.54 14.16
CA ILE A 294 10.94 -2.34 14.95
C ILE A 294 10.79 -0.88 15.39
N ASN A 295 11.89 -0.20 15.72
CA ASN A 295 11.85 1.21 16.10
C ASN A 295 11.43 2.13 14.95
N ILE A 296 11.75 1.81 13.69
CA ILE A 296 11.20 2.51 12.52
C ILE A 296 9.67 2.46 12.53
N LEU A 297 9.09 1.27 12.70
CA LEU A 297 7.64 1.07 12.69
C LEU A 297 6.96 1.71 13.91
N ARG A 298 7.56 1.59 15.10
CA ARG A 298 7.06 2.23 16.32
C ARG A 298 7.09 3.75 16.24
N ASP A 299 8.16 4.33 15.68
CA ASP A 299 8.24 5.77 15.45
C ASP A 299 7.17 6.23 14.47
N GLY A 300 7.00 5.51 13.35
CA GLY A 300 5.93 5.78 12.39
C GLY A 300 4.53 5.77 13.03
N ILE A 301 4.20 4.74 13.82
CA ILE A 301 2.93 4.67 14.56
C ILE A 301 2.78 5.87 15.50
N ASN A 302 3.85 6.26 16.20
CA ASN A 302 3.82 7.43 17.08
C ASN A 302 3.57 8.73 16.31
N MET A 303 4.13 8.89 15.10
CA MET A 303 3.84 10.05 14.24
C MET A 303 2.37 10.09 13.81
N MET A 304 1.76 8.92 13.59
CA MET A 304 0.35 8.80 13.23
C MET A 304 -0.61 9.19 14.38
N LYS A 305 -0.22 8.99 15.64
CA LYS A 305 -1.08 9.24 16.81
C LYS A 305 -1.21 10.72 17.18
N ARG A 306 -0.13 11.48 17.07
CA ARG A 306 -0.06 12.87 17.56
C ARG A 306 -1.13 13.81 16.98
N PRO A 307 -1.49 13.70 15.68
CA PRO A 307 -2.60 14.49 15.12
C PRO A 307 -3.95 14.30 15.81
N HIS A 308 -4.20 13.14 16.45
CA HIS A 308 -5.46 12.87 17.16
C HIS A 308 -5.48 13.40 18.60
N ALA A 309 -4.32 13.60 19.22
CA ALA A 309 -4.21 14.12 20.58
C ALA A 309 -4.45 15.64 20.67
N ALA A 310 -4.27 16.37 19.56
CA ALA A 310 -4.40 17.83 19.50
C ALA A 310 -5.86 18.33 19.36
N ASN A 311 -6.84 17.43 19.18
CA ASN A 311 -8.26 17.78 19.07
C ASN A 311 -9.04 17.54 20.39
N LEU A 312 -8.33 17.24 21.48
CA LEU A 312 -8.91 16.99 22.81
C LEU A 312 -8.58 18.08 23.85
N ASN A 313 -8.02 19.22 23.41
CA ASN A 313 -7.81 20.41 24.24
C ASN A 313 -8.43 21.64 23.58
#